data_AF-A0ABD1QQG3-F1
#
_entry.id   AF-A0ABD1QQG3-F1
#
_cell.length_a   1.000
_cell.length_b   1.000
_cell.length_c   1.000
_cell.angle_alpha   90.00
_cell.angle_beta   90.00
_cell.angle_gamma   90.00
#
_symmetry.space_group_name_H-M   'P 1'
#
loop_
_entity.id
_entity.type
_entity.pdbx_description
1 polymer ?
#
loop_
_entity_poly.entity_id
_entity_poly.type
_entity_poly.pdbx_seq_one_letter_code
_entity_poly.pdbx_strand_id
1 'polypeptide(L)'
;MSFSGIQGQLIEITVVSCTKLKDTEWISRQDPYVCLEYASTKYRTRTCTDGGKNPTFQEKFVFTLIEGLPELNVVVWNSNTLTYDDFIGSGKVQLRKVLSQGYDDSSWPLQDKKGRHAGEVRLIMHYSNANKPVTSYAPSAPPFGAAPVPQVPIFSTPPSAVSYNPSVNGYSAPSPYPSYPPTSSGYPPSPYHSQQATFPPSYPPHSGYPPSPYPPPPQNPHYYPPGSYPPPPY
;
A
#
# COMPACT_ATOMS: atom_id res chain seq x y z
N MET A 1 20.43 8.82 -12.13
CA MET A 1 20.47 7.35 -11.99
C MET A 1 19.03 6.87 -11.99
N SER A 2 18.64 6.01 -12.94
CA SER A 2 17.34 5.34 -12.91
C SER A 2 17.42 4.14 -11.97
N PHE A 3 16.36 3.90 -11.20
CA PHE A 3 16.21 2.67 -10.43
C PHE A 3 15.48 1.66 -11.31
N SER A 4 16.22 0.78 -11.97
CA SER A 4 15.63 -0.26 -12.83
C SER A 4 15.23 -1.49 -12.03
N GLY A 5 14.19 -2.19 -12.48
CA GLY A 5 13.72 -3.43 -11.86
C GLY A 5 12.90 -3.24 -10.58
N ILE A 6 12.47 -2.01 -10.27
CA ILE A 6 11.56 -1.73 -9.13
C ILE A 6 10.08 -1.87 -9.50
N GLN A 7 9.76 -2.03 -10.78
CA GLN A 7 8.39 -2.10 -11.29
C GLN A 7 7.61 -3.19 -10.55
N GLY A 8 6.46 -2.83 -9.98
CA GLY A 8 5.57 -3.75 -9.29
C GLY A 8 6.00 -4.14 -7.88
N GLN A 9 7.16 -3.68 -7.41
CA GLN A 9 7.62 -3.94 -6.05
C GLN A 9 6.91 -3.05 -5.03
N LEU A 10 6.85 -3.48 -3.78
CA LEU A 10 6.16 -2.75 -2.72
C LEU A 10 7.14 -1.90 -1.90
N ILE A 11 6.71 -0.69 -1.55
CA ILE A 11 7.36 0.18 -0.57
C ILE A 11 6.39 0.49 0.56
N GLU A 12 6.86 0.40 1.80
CA GLU A 12 6.11 0.82 2.97
C GLU A 12 6.45 2.26 3.32
N ILE A 13 5.43 3.09 3.56
CA ILE A 13 5.58 4.51 3.88
C ILE A 13 4.73 4.81 5.11
N THR A 14 5.39 5.26 6.18
CA THR A 14 4.75 5.65 7.43
C THR A 14 4.75 7.17 7.56
N VAL A 15 3.57 7.77 7.69
CA VAL A 15 3.40 9.17 8.06
C VAL A 15 3.54 9.27 9.57
N VAL A 16 4.66 9.83 10.05
CA VAL A 16 4.94 9.90 11.48
C VAL A 16 4.26 11.11 12.09
N SER A 17 4.64 12.31 11.63
CA SER A 17 4.18 13.58 12.18
C SER A 17 4.43 14.72 11.19
N CYS A 18 3.82 15.88 11.46
CA CYS A 18 4.24 17.14 10.88
C CYS A 18 4.77 18.06 11.98
N THR A 19 5.63 19.01 11.62
CA THR A 19 6.14 20.03 12.54
C THR A 19 6.09 21.42 11.92
N LYS A 20 5.90 22.43 12.78
CA LYS A 20 5.88 23.85 12.38
C LYS A 20 4.95 24.15 11.21
N LEU A 21 3.80 23.46 11.14
CA LEU A 21 2.81 23.70 10.09
C LEU A 21 2.40 25.17 10.08
N LYS A 22 2.17 25.73 8.90
CA LYS A 22 1.52 27.03 8.77
C LYS A 22 0.13 26.95 9.38
N ASP A 23 -0.22 27.95 10.18
CA ASP A 23 -1.56 28.03 10.77
C ASP A 23 -2.56 28.55 9.73
N THR A 24 -3.67 27.84 9.59
CA THR A 24 -4.79 28.24 8.73
C THR A 24 -6.01 28.69 9.52
N GLU A 25 -6.05 28.44 10.82
CA GLU A 25 -7.16 28.80 11.70
C GLU A 25 -6.90 30.13 12.43
N TRP A 26 -7.97 30.85 12.75
CA TRP A 26 -7.91 32.14 13.46
C TRP A 26 -8.51 32.10 14.86
N ILE A 27 -9.49 31.22 15.11
CA ILE A 27 -10.13 31.02 16.43
C ILE A 27 -9.80 29.66 17.02
N SER A 28 -9.87 28.60 16.20
CA SER A 28 -9.73 27.22 16.67
C SER A 28 -8.31 26.72 16.47
N ARG A 29 -8.06 25.52 17.00
CA ARG A 29 -6.87 24.75 16.66
C ARG A 29 -7.14 23.95 15.40
N GLN A 30 -6.15 23.92 14.51
CA GLN A 30 -6.24 23.13 13.28
C GLN A 30 -6.28 21.62 13.57
N ASP A 31 -6.96 20.89 12.68
CA ASP A 31 -7.21 19.45 12.64
C ASP A 31 -6.51 18.83 11.41
N PRO A 32 -5.18 18.63 11.42
CA PRO A 32 -4.47 18.32 10.19
C PRO A 32 -4.65 16.86 9.76
N TYR A 33 -4.56 16.61 8.46
CA TYR A 33 -4.38 15.28 7.88
C TYR A 33 -3.43 15.33 6.68
N VAL A 34 -2.83 14.19 6.36
CA VAL A 34 -1.84 14.05 5.28
C VAL A 34 -2.39 13.16 4.18
N CYS A 35 -2.29 13.63 2.95
CA CYS A 35 -2.54 12.88 1.74
C CYS A 35 -1.20 12.51 1.08
N LEU A 36 -1.00 11.22 0.83
CA LEU A 36 0.11 10.68 0.05
C LEU A 36 -0.40 10.35 -1.35
N GLU A 37 0.31 10.79 -2.38
CA GLU A 37 -0.03 10.54 -3.78
C GLU A 37 1.18 10.04 -4.57
N TYR A 38 1.05 8.84 -5.13
CA TYR A 38 2.04 8.22 -5.99
C TYR A 38 1.36 7.68 -7.24
N ALA A 39 1.71 8.23 -8.41
CA ALA A 39 1.00 8.00 -9.66
C ALA A 39 -0.51 8.24 -9.52
N SER A 40 -1.34 7.22 -9.76
CA SER A 40 -2.80 7.28 -9.60
C SER A 40 -3.30 6.86 -8.22
N THR A 41 -2.41 6.40 -7.33
CA THR A 41 -2.77 5.91 -6.00
C THR A 41 -2.69 7.03 -4.99
N LYS A 42 -3.77 7.23 -4.23
CA LYS A 42 -3.85 8.21 -3.16
C LYS A 42 -4.25 7.54 -1.85
N TYR A 43 -3.56 7.89 -0.78
CA TYR A 43 -3.93 7.54 0.59
C TYR A 43 -4.06 8.79 1.43
N ARG A 44 -4.89 8.73 2.46
CA ARG A 44 -5.10 9.80 3.45
C ARG A 44 -5.02 9.21 4.86
N THR A 45 -4.33 9.91 5.75
CA THR A 45 -4.34 9.61 7.20
C THR A 45 -5.68 9.96 7.81
N ARG A 46 -5.95 9.43 9.00
CA ARG A 46 -6.95 10.00 9.88
C ARG A 46 -6.61 11.46 10.17
N THR A 47 -7.66 12.23 10.44
CA THR A 47 -7.53 13.59 10.93
C THR A 47 -7.00 13.57 12.36
N CYS A 48 -5.97 14.36 12.63
CA CYS A 48 -5.45 14.58 13.97
C CYS A 48 -6.24 15.75 14.60
N THR A 49 -7.38 15.43 15.22
CA THR A 49 -8.24 16.42 15.88
C THR A 49 -7.50 17.13 17.00
N ASP A 50 -7.62 18.46 17.06
CA ASP A 50 -6.89 19.36 17.93
C ASP A 50 -5.35 19.17 17.80
N GLY A 51 -4.88 18.79 16.61
CA GLY A 51 -3.46 18.49 16.37
C GLY A 51 -2.57 19.73 16.42
N GLY A 52 -3.12 20.90 16.07
CA GLY A 52 -2.37 22.15 15.99
C GLY A 52 -1.20 22.05 15.00
N LYS A 53 -0.13 22.79 15.25
CA LYS A 53 1.00 22.94 14.30
C LYS A 53 1.98 21.76 14.28
N ASN A 54 1.82 20.78 15.19
CA ASN A 54 2.72 19.63 15.33
C ASN A 54 1.94 18.30 15.51
N PRO A 55 1.07 17.91 14.56
CA PRO A 55 0.25 16.71 14.65
C PRO A 55 1.10 15.43 14.54
N THR A 56 0.63 14.35 15.15
CA THR A 56 1.23 13.00 15.05
C THR A 56 0.20 12.01 14.54
N PHE A 57 0.60 11.14 13.61
CA PHE A 57 -0.30 10.20 12.91
C PHE A 57 0.10 8.74 13.17
N GLN A 58 1.37 8.40 12.93
CA GLN A 58 1.89 7.02 12.98
C GLN A 58 1.09 6.03 12.10
N GLU A 59 0.73 6.46 10.90
CA GLU A 59 -0.06 5.64 9.97
C GLU A 59 0.79 5.13 8.80
N LYS A 60 0.67 3.82 8.52
CA LYS A 60 1.46 3.12 7.51
C LYS A 60 0.61 2.82 6.27
N PHE A 61 1.19 3.10 5.11
CA PHE A 61 0.63 2.82 3.79
C PHE A 61 1.62 2.01 2.96
N VAL A 62 1.11 1.30 1.96
CA VAL A 62 1.92 0.50 1.04
C VAL A 62 1.62 0.94 -0.37
N PHE A 63 2.67 1.26 -1.14
CA PHE A 63 2.55 1.63 -2.55
C PHE A 63 3.25 0.60 -3.43
N THR A 64 2.72 0.42 -4.64
CA THR A 64 3.37 -0.31 -5.72
C THR A 64 4.26 0.64 -6.50
N LEU A 65 5.56 0.38 -6.52
CA LEU A 65 6.58 1.15 -7.21
C LEU A 65 6.44 1.06 -8.73
N ILE A 66 6.69 2.18 -9.39
CA ILE A 66 6.69 2.31 -10.85
C ILE A 66 8.09 2.75 -11.28
N GLU A 67 8.67 2.01 -12.22
CA GLU A 67 9.97 2.33 -12.79
C GLU A 67 9.92 3.69 -13.49
N GLY A 68 10.94 4.51 -13.26
CA GLY A 68 11.02 5.87 -13.81
C GLY A 68 10.21 6.92 -13.04
N LEU A 69 9.47 6.57 -11.97
CA LEU A 69 8.78 7.52 -11.10
C LEU A 69 9.48 7.66 -9.73
N PRO A 70 10.36 8.66 -9.56
CA PRO A 70 11.22 8.77 -8.37
C PRO A 70 10.62 9.59 -7.22
N GLU A 71 9.43 10.16 -7.39
CA GLU A 71 8.84 11.13 -6.46
C GLU A 71 7.49 10.65 -5.92
N LEU A 72 7.30 10.79 -4.61
CA LEU A 72 6.02 10.74 -3.92
C LEU A 72 5.57 12.17 -3.63
N ASN A 73 4.32 12.50 -3.93
CA ASN A 73 3.74 13.78 -3.54
C ASN A 73 3.07 13.65 -2.16
N VAL A 74 3.26 14.67 -1.33
CA VAL A 74 2.63 14.77 -0.02
C VAL A 74 1.87 16.08 0.04
N VAL A 75 0.65 16.05 0.55
CA VAL A 75 -0.18 17.24 0.75
C VAL A 75 -0.77 17.20 2.15
N VAL A 76 -0.70 18.32 2.87
CA VAL A 76 -1.26 18.48 4.21
C VAL A 76 -2.41 19.46 4.15
N TRP A 77 -3.51 19.06 4.77
CA TRP A 77 -4.76 19.80 4.85
C TRP A 77 -5.17 19.96 6.30
N ASN A 78 -5.97 20.98 6.56
CA ASN A 78 -6.72 21.18 7.79
C ASN A 78 -8.18 20.75 7.54
N SER A 79 -8.72 19.86 8.38
CA SER A 79 -10.10 19.39 8.22
C SER A 79 -11.07 20.37 8.86
N ASN A 80 -12.13 20.74 8.14
CA ASN A 80 -13.14 21.65 8.66
C ASN A 80 -14.52 20.97 8.61
N THR A 81 -15.28 21.01 9.71
CA THR A 81 -16.58 20.31 9.78
C THR A 81 -17.69 21.03 9.02
N LEU A 82 -17.65 22.37 8.98
CA LEU A 82 -18.73 23.20 8.43
C LEU A 82 -18.37 23.85 7.09
N THR A 83 -17.10 23.82 6.70
CA THR A 83 -16.56 24.44 5.49
C THR A 83 -15.70 23.45 4.73
N TYR A 84 -15.21 23.85 3.57
CA TYR A 84 -14.17 23.08 2.88
C TYR A 84 -12.88 23.05 3.70
N ASP A 85 -12.15 21.94 3.55
CA ASP A 85 -10.84 21.76 4.15
C ASP A 85 -9.82 22.76 3.59
N ASP A 86 -8.99 23.31 4.46
CA ASP A 86 -7.97 24.30 4.10
C ASP A 86 -6.65 23.65 3.73
N PHE A 87 -6.08 24.06 2.61
CA PHE A 87 -4.75 23.63 2.19
C PHE A 87 -3.68 24.28 3.07
N ILE A 88 -2.85 23.47 3.73
CA ILE A 88 -1.72 23.95 4.53
C ILE A 88 -0.47 24.04 3.65
N GLY A 89 -0.07 22.91 3.04
CA GLY A 89 1.13 22.85 2.22
C GLY A 89 1.33 21.51 1.52
N SER A 90 2.22 21.49 0.52
CA SER A 90 2.60 20.28 -0.21
C SER A 90 4.12 20.15 -0.38
N GLY A 91 4.59 18.93 -0.59
CA GLY A 91 6.00 18.61 -0.77
C GLY A 91 6.21 17.42 -1.69
N LYS A 92 7.42 17.34 -2.24
CA LYS A 92 7.89 16.23 -3.09
C LYS A 92 8.97 15.44 -2.36
N VAL A 93 8.71 14.16 -2.15
CA VAL A 93 9.57 13.24 -1.42
C VAL A 93 10.35 12.39 -2.41
N GLN A 94 11.68 12.40 -2.30
CA GLN A 94 12.55 11.67 -3.23
C GLN A 94 12.78 10.24 -2.73
N LEU A 95 12.36 9.25 -3.52
CA LEU A 95 12.48 7.83 -3.14
C LEU A 95 13.91 7.28 -3.25
N ARG A 96 14.85 8.05 -3.80
CA ARG A 96 16.21 7.60 -4.10
C ARG A 96 16.96 6.98 -2.91
N LYS A 97 16.80 7.55 -1.71
CA LYS A 97 17.52 7.10 -0.51
C LYS A 97 16.99 5.75 -0.05
N VAL A 98 15.68 5.62 0.10
CA VAL A 98 15.06 4.34 0.49
C VAL A 98 15.25 3.25 -0.56
N LEU A 99 15.21 3.58 -1.87
CA LEU A 99 15.43 2.58 -2.92
C LEU A 99 16.88 2.07 -2.97
N SER A 100 17.85 2.88 -2.55
CA SER A 100 19.26 2.47 -2.50
C SER A 100 19.66 1.81 -1.17
N GLN A 101 19.14 2.32 -0.05
CA GLN A 101 19.57 1.91 1.30
C GLN A 101 18.56 0.97 1.98
N GLY A 102 17.35 0.84 1.45
CA GLY A 102 16.25 0.05 2.01
C GLY A 102 15.47 0.76 3.10
N TYR A 103 15.96 1.91 3.57
CA TYR A 103 15.36 2.66 4.67
C TYR A 103 15.59 4.16 4.50
N ASP A 104 14.60 4.96 4.88
CA ASP A 104 14.73 6.42 4.99
C ASP A 104 13.79 6.97 6.06
N ASP A 105 14.34 7.55 7.12
CA ASP A 105 13.64 8.37 8.10
C ASP A 105 14.10 9.82 7.95
N SER A 106 13.25 10.65 7.34
CA SER A 106 13.58 12.03 7.01
C SER A 106 12.37 12.95 7.12
N SER A 107 12.64 14.22 7.46
CA SER A 107 11.68 15.32 7.37
C SER A 107 11.79 16.01 6.01
N TRP A 108 10.64 16.28 5.39
CA TRP A 108 10.53 16.90 4.08
C TRP A 108 9.79 18.24 4.19
N PRO A 109 10.32 19.32 3.59
CA PRO A 109 9.69 20.62 3.67
C PRO A 109 8.39 20.68 2.87
N LEU A 110 7.42 21.41 3.40
CA LEU A 110 6.14 21.71 2.77
C LEU A 110 6.13 23.17 2.32
N GLN A 111 5.42 23.43 1.23
CA GLN A 111 5.24 24.77 0.68
C GLN A 111 3.76 25.11 0.55
N ASP A 112 3.39 26.35 0.89
CA ASP A 112 2.04 26.85 0.69
C ASP A 112 1.78 27.18 -0.80
N LYS A 113 0.56 27.60 -1.15
CA LYS A 113 0.19 27.97 -2.53
C LYS A 113 1.06 29.08 -3.13
N LYS A 114 1.81 29.84 -2.31
CA LYS A 114 2.71 30.91 -2.73
C LYS A 114 4.18 30.46 -2.75
N GLY A 115 4.46 29.17 -2.58
CA GLY A 115 5.81 28.62 -2.52
C GLY A 115 6.56 28.93 -1.22
N ARG A 116 5.88 29.45 -0.19
CA ARG A 116 6.53 29.78 1.09
C ARG A 116 6.56 28.56 1.97
N HIS A 117 7.59 28.45 2.82
CA HIS A 117 7.71 27.37 3.78
C HIS A 117 6.46 27.27 4.68
N ALA A 118 5.87 26.08 4.74
CA ALA A 118 4.60 25.79 5.41
C ALA A 118 4.69 24.67 6.46
N GLY A 119 5.91 24.35 6.89
CA GLY A 119 6.21 23.29 7.85
C GLY A 119 6.94 22.11 7.21
N GLU A 120 7.06 21.02 7.96
CA GLU A 120 7.74 19.82 7.53
C GLU A 120 6.90 18.58 7.84
N VAL A 121 6.99 17.54 7.00
CA VAL A 121 6.40 16.22 7.23
C VAL A 121 7.51 15.20 7.43
N ARG A 122 7.46 14.43 8.53
CA ARG A 122 8.39 13.32 8.78
C ARG A 122 7.79 12.02 8.27
N LEU A 123 8.52 11.36 7.38
CA LEU A 123 8.17 10.04 6.86
C LEU A 123 9.24 9.03 7.21
N ILE A 124 8.80 7.81 7.53
CA ILE A 124 9.67 6.63 7.59
C ILE A 124 9.29 5.72 6.43
N MET A 125 10.24 5.43 5.56
CA MET A 125 10.07 4.58 4.39
C MET A 125 10.93 3.33 4.50
N HIS A 126 10.40 2.19 4.09
CA HIS A 126 11.10 0.91 4.07
C HIS A 126 10.88 0.17 2.76
N TYR A 127 11.97 -0.35 2.20
CA TYR A 127 11.99 -1.09 0.94
C TYR A 127 12.90 -2.32 1.06
N SER A 128 12.27 -3.49 1.17
CA SER A 128 12.92 -4.77 1.50
C SER A 128 13.83 -5.34 0.40
N ASN A 129 13.85 -4.74 -0.79
CA ASN A 129 14.61 -5.23 -1.93
C ASN A 129 15.85 -4.37 -2.25
N ALA A 130 16.17 -3.37 -1.42
CA ALA A 130 17.46 -2.70 -1.52
C ALA A 130 18.58 -3.73 -1.26
N ASN A 131 19.58 -3.76 -2.15
CA ASN A 131 20.75 -4.62 -2.06
C ASN A 131 20.54 -6.13 -2.27
N LYS A 132 19.39 -6.58 -2.80
CA LYS A 132 19.36 -7.92 -3.38
C LYS A 132 20.21 -7.89 -4.65
N PRO A 133 21.28 -8.71 -4.76
CA PRO A 133 21.96 -8.86 -6.05
C PRO A 133 20.88 -9.21 -7.05
N VAL A 134 20.90 -8.53 -8.20
CA VAL A 134 20.02 -8.84 -9.31
C VAL A 134 20.31 -10.29 -9.66
N THR A 135 19.55 -11.23 -9.11
CA THR A 135 19.49 -12.59 -9.63
C THR A 135 18.82 -12.40 -10.97
N SER A 136 19.65 -12.19 -11.98
CA SER A 136 19.27 -12.13 -13.37
C SER A 136 18.31 -13.28 -13.59
N TYR A 137 17.02 -12.96 -13.79
CA TYR A 137 16.09 -13.85 -14.45
C TYR A 137 16.62 -13.99 -15.88
N ALA A 138 17.68 -14.80 -16.04
CA ALA A 138 18.07 -15.31 -17.32
C ALA A 138 16.87 -16.17 -17.77
N PRO A 139 16.22 -15.86 -18.89
CA PRO A 139 15.32 -16.82 -19.50
C PRO A 139 16.19 -18.04 -19.79
N SER A 140 15.89 -19.16 -19.15
CA SER A 140 16.50 -20.46 -19.45
C SER A 140 16.09 -20.87 -20.86
N ALA A 141 16.73 -20.29 -21.88
CA ALA A 141 16.63 -20.77 -23.24
C ALA A 141 17.44 -22.07 -23.31
N PRO A 142 16.83 -23.22 -23.66
CA PRO A 142 17.59 -24.44 -23.86
C PRO A 142 18.51 -24.27 -25.09
N PRO A 143 19.77 -24.72 -25.03
CA PRO A 143 20.65 -24.69 -26.20
C PRO A 143 20.19 -25.75 -27.20
N PHE A 144 19.29 -25.39 -28.11
CA PHE A 144 19.10 -26.16 -29.34
C PHE A 144 20.25 -25.82 -30.29
N GLY A 145 21.27 -26.67 -30.28
CA GLY A 145 22.44 -26.53 -31.14
C GLY A 145 23.40 -27.70 -31.03
N ALA A 146 22.90 -28.94 -30.95
CA ALA A 146 23.73 -30.12 -31.18
C ALA A 146 23.58 -30.55 -32.65
N ALA A 147 24.67 -30.47 -33.40
CA ALA A 147 24.76 -30.96 -34.77
C ALA A 147 24.55 -32.50 -34.84
N PRO A 148 24.08 -33.07 -35.96
CA PRO A 148 23.87 -34.51 -36.07
C PRO A 148 25.21 -35.23 -36.30
N VAL A 149 25.48 -36.26 -35.49
CA VAL A 149 26.52 -37.27 -35.74
C VAL A 149 26.08 -38.23 -36.86
N PRO A 150 26.95 -38.60 -37.82
CA PRO A 150 26.62 -39.63 -38.81
C PRO A 150 26.64 -41.02 -38.18
N GLN A 151 25.55 -41.77 -38.31
CA GLN A 151 25.47 -43.19 -37.93
C GLN A 151 26.06 -44.08 -39.04
N VAL A 152 26.90 -45.05 -38.66
CA VAL A 152 27.24 -46.24 -39.45
C VAL A 152 26.42 -47.45 -38.98
N PRO A 153 25.94 -48.32 -39.87
CA PRO A 153 25.06 -49.44 -39.49
C PRO A 153 25.87 -50.70 -39.15
N ILE A 154 25.55 -51.35 -38.03
CA ILE A 154 25.97 -52.74 -37.77
C ILE A 154 24.71 -53.56 -37.50
N PHE A 155 24.48 -54.52 -38.39
CA PHE A 155 23.54 -55.62 -38.22
C PHE A 155 24.00 -56.55 -37.10
N SER A 156 23.08 -57.04 -36.25
CA SER A 156 22.94 -58.46 -35.85
C SER A 156 21.76 -58.67 -34.89
N THR A 157 21.13 -59.83 -35.03
CA THR A 157 19.80 -60.31 -34.57
C THR A 157 19.73 -60.84 -33.11
N PRO A 158 18.54 -61.18 -32.57
CA PRO A 158 18.25 -61.34 -31.14
C PRO A 158 18.29 -62.81 -30.65
N PRO A 159 17.97 -63.06 -29.36
CA PRO A 159 16.90 -64.04 -29.09
C PRO A 159 15.90 -63.63 -27.98
N SER A 160 14.79 -64.35 -27.99
CA SER A 160 13.53 -64.12 -27.27
C SER A 160 13.41 -64.83 -25.91
N ALA A 161 12.69 -64.17 -25.01
CA ALA A 161 11.69 -64.61 -24.02
C ALA A 161 11.79 -65.95 -23.27
N VAL A 162 11.62 -65.89 -21.94
CA VAL A 162 10.60 -66.69 -21.23
C VAL A 162 10.18 -66.02 -19.90
N SER A 163 8.87 -66.01 -19.68
CA SER A 163 8.14 -65.55 -18.49
C SER A 163 7.85 -66.74 -17.56
N TYR A 164 7.74 -66.53 -16.23
CA TYR A 164 6.74 -67.21 -15.38
C TYR A 164 6.65 -66.54 -13.98
N ASN A 165 5.41 -66.25 -13.57
CA ASN A 165 4.93 -65.94 -12.21
C ASN A 165 4.02 -67.15 -11.83
N PRO A 166 3.82 -67.62 -10.57
CA PRO A 166 3.11 -66.85 -9.52
C PRO A 166 3.48 -67.10 -8.03
N SER A 167 3.24 -66.06 -7.21
CA SER A 167 2.81 -65.98 -5.79
C SER A 167 2.84 -67.21 -4.84
N VAL A 168 3.36 -67.05 -3.60
CA VAL A 168 2.72 -67.44 -2.31
C VAL A 168 3.29 -66.62 -1.12
N ASN A 169 2.38 -66.08 -0.31
CA ASN A 169 2.40 -65.63 1.11
C ASN A 169 3.69 -65.61 1.95
N GLY A 170 3.84 -64.55 2.75
CA GLY A 170 4.40 -64.68 4.10
C GLY A 170 5.06 -63.44 4.73
N TYR A 171 4.29 -62.71 5.55
CA TYR A 171 4.66 -62.09 6.83
C TYR A 171 5.85 -61.09 6.98
N SER A 172 5.46 -59.93 7.52
CA SER A 172 6.11 -59.15 8.59
C SER A 172 7.36 -58.32 8.27
N ALA A 173 7.14 -57.01 8.11
CA ALA A 173 8.17 -55.99 8.23
C ALA A 173 8.42 -55.63 9.71
N PRO A 174 9.68 -55.41 10.13
CA PRO A 174 9.99 -54.63 11.32
C PRO A 174 10.61 -53.28 10.94
N SER A 175 9.96 -52.20 11.35
CA SER A 175 10.62 -50.93 11.67
C SER A 175 10.95 -50.92 13.16
N PRO A 176 12.02 -50.23 13.58
CA PRO A 176 11.76 -49.18 14.56
C PRO A 176 12.61 -47.93 14.36
N TYR A 177 11.93 -46.78 14.25
CA TYR A 177 12.50 -45.47 14.58
C TYR A 177 12.57 -45.31 16.11
N PRO A 178 13.59 -44.62 16.66
CA PRO A 178 13.62 -44.27 18.09
C PRO A 178 12.62 -43.17 18.43
N SER A 179 11.82 -43.42 19.46
CA SER A 179 10.93 -42.49 20.16
C SER A 179 11.70 -41.67 21.21
N TYR A 180 11.33 -40.39 21.36
CA TYR A 180 11.72 -39.56 22.51
C TYR A 180 10.60 -39.54 23.57
N PRO A 181 10.94 -39.39 24.87
CA PRO A 181 10.00 -39.57 25.99
C PRO A 181 9.14 -38.33 26.30
N PRO A 182 8.02 -38.50 27.03
CA PRO A 182 7.18 -37.39 27.48
C PRO A 182 7.66 -36.84 28.83
N THR A 183 7.75 -35.51 28.97
CA THR A 183 7.87 -34.84 30.26
C THR A 183 6.54 -34.21 30.65
N SER A 184 5.95 -34.73 31.72
CA SER A 184 4.86 -34.12 32.46
C SER A 184 5.38 -32.96 33.31
N SER A 185 4.78 -31.80 33.19
CA SER A 185 4.80 -30.77 34.24
C SER A 185 3.50 -29.99 34.16
N GLY A 186 2.59 -30.33 35.06
CA GLY A 186 1.29 -29.69 35.21
C GLY A 186 1.42 -28.26 35.72
N TYR A 187 0.60 -27.38 35.16
CA TYR A 187 0.26 -26.09 35.74
C TYR A 187 -1.18 -26.15 36.27
N PRO A 188 -1.46 -25.63 37.47
CA PRO A 188 -2.80 -25.62 38.05
C PRO A 188 -3.70 -24.56 37.38
N PRO A 189 -5.03 -24.77 37.33
CA PRO A 189 -5.97 -23.78 36.82
C PRO A 189 -6.18 -22.66 37.85
N SER A 190 -6.17 -21.40 37.39
CA SER A 190 -6.61 -20.25 38.18
C SER A 190 -8.14 -20.09 38.09
N PRO A 191 -8.85 -19.80 39.21
CA PRO A 191 -10.29 -19.61 39.22
C PRO A 191 -10.63 -18.11 39.11
N TYR A 192 -11.11 -17.66 37.95
CA TYR A 192 -11.76 -16.35 37.83
C TYR A 192 -13.01 -16.39 36.95
N HIS A 193 -14.13 -16.36 37.66
CA HIS A 193 -15.38 -15.62 37.39
C HIS A 193 -15.79 -15.38 35.94
N SER A 194 -16.88 -16.03 35.55
CA SER A 194 -17.77 -15.63 34.47
C SER A 194 -18.30 -14.20 34.67
N GLN A 195 -17.83 -13.25 33.86
CA GLN A 195 -18.57 -12.02 33.63
C GLN A 195 -19.50 -12.24 32.44
N GLN A 196 -20.81 -12.10 32.71
CA GLN A 196 -21.85 -12.05 31.70
C GLN A 196 -21.56 -10.92 30.73
N ALA A 197 -21.46 -11.26 29.44
CA ALA A 197 -21.48 -10.28 28.36
C ALA A 197 -22.85 -9.59 28.36
N THR A 198 -22.90 -8.36 28.87
CA THR A 198 -24.05 -7.46 28.69
C THR A 198 -23.93 -6.86 27.29
N PHE A 199 -24.82 -7.27 26.40
CA PHE A 199 -25.01 -6.64 25.10
C PHE A 199 -25.38 -5.15 25.29
N PRO A 200 -24.89 -4.22 24.46
CA PRO A 200 -25.43 -2.87 24.43
C PRO A 200 -26.88 -2.90 23.90
N PRO A 201 -27.77 -2.00 24.37
CA PRO A 201 -29.15 -1.99 23.92
C PRO A 201 -29.24 -1.64 22.44
N SER A 202 -30.03 -2.43 21.72
CA SER A 202 -30.50 -2.17 20.36
C SER A 202 -31.18 -0.80 20.29
N TYR A 203 -30.73 0.04 19.36
CA TYR A 203 -31.42 1.30 19.01
C TYR A 203 -32.89 1.04 18.63
N PRO A 204 -33.82 1.89 19.05
CA PRO A 204 -35.20 1.84 18.55
C PRO A 204 -35.21 2.16 17.04
N PRO A 205 -36.17 1.63 16.27
CA PRO A 205 -36.31 1.98 14.86
C PRO A 205 -36.64 3.47 14.78
N HIS A 206 -35.80 4.24 14.08
CA HIS A 206 -36.09 5.62 13.75
C HIS A 206 -37.37 5.68 12.91
N SER A 207 -38.40 6.26 13.53
CA SER A 207 -39.57 6.84 12.90
C SER A 207 -39.12 7.69 11.70
N GLY A 208 -39.77 7.49 10.55
CA GLY A 208 -39.43 8.13 9.29
C GLY A 208 -39.36 9.66 9.39
N TYR A 209 -38.23 10.21 8.95
CA TYR A 209 -38.16 11.61 8.57
C TYR A 209 -38.75 11.76 7.15
N PRO A 210 -39.66 12.70 6.91
CA PRO A 210 -40.10 13.02 5.56
C PRO A 210 -38.92 13.61 4.76
N PRO A 211 -38.88 13.41 3.42
CA PRO A 211 -37.84 14.01 2.59
C PRO A 211 -37.92 15.53 2.70
N SER A 212 -36.79 16.16 3.01
CA SER A 212 -36.63 17.60 2.94
C SER A 212 -36.78 18.03 1.46
N PRO A 213 -37.63 19.01 1.13
CA PRO A 213 -37.72 19.51 -0.24
C PRO A 213 -36.39 20.18 -0.60
N TYR A 214 -35.81 19.77 -1.73
CA TYR A 214 -34.66 20.44 -2.33
C TYR A 214 -34.92 21.95 -2.39
N PRO A 215 -33.97 22.80 -1.97
CA PRO A 215 -34.07 24.23 -2.23
C PRO A 215 -34.02 24.46 -3.76
N PRO A 216 -34.80 25.41 -4.31
CA PRO A 216 -34.74 25.73 -5.72
C PRO A 216 -33.35 26.24 -6.11
N PRO A 217 -32.91 26.00 -7.36
CA PRO A 217 -31.62 26.51 -7.84
C PRO A 217 -31.58 28.04 -7.73
N PRO A 218 -30.41 28.63 -7.45
CA PRO A 218 -30.28 30.09 -7.35
C PRO A 218 -30.65 30.72 -8.69
N GLN A 219 -31.62 31.65 -8.65
CA GLN A 219 -31.91 32.52 -9.79
C GLN A 219 -30.69 33.40 -10.05
N ASN A 220 -30.08 33.23 -11.21
CA ASN A 220 -28.99 34.04 -11.70
C ASN A 220 -29.52 35.44 -12.05
N PRO A 221 -29.07 36.55 -11.41
CA PRO A 221 -29.63 37.87 -11.67
C PRO A 221 -29.06 38.56 -12.92
N HIS A 222 -28.35 37.84 -13.79
CA HIS A 222 -27.78 38.41 -15.01
C HIS A 222 -28.52 37.94 -16.27
N TYR A 223 -29.69 38.53 -16.48
CA TYR A 223 -30.34 38.58 -17.78
C TYR A 223 -29.60 39.63 -18.63
N TYR A 224 -28.66 39.19 -19.47
CA TYR A 224 -28.14 40.04 -20.54
C TYR A 224 -29.15 40.04 -21.70
N PRO A 225 -29.62 41.19 -22.19
CA PRO A 225 -30.42 41.22 -23.40
C PRO A 225 -29.56 40.78 -24.60
N PRO A 226 -30.13 40.13 -25.63
CA PRO A 226 -29.39 39.75 -26.82
C PRO A 226 -28.90 41.02 -27.55
N GLY A 227 -27.58 41.20 -27.59
CA GLY A 227 -26.92 42.23 -28.38
C GLY A 227 -27.09 41.96 -29.87
N SER A 228 -27.52 42.99 -30.60
CA SER A 228 -27.53 43.04 -32.06
C SER A 228 -26.10 43.03 -32.59
N TYR A 229 -25.74 41.98 -33.34
CA TYR A 229 -24.49 41.95 -34.10
C TYR A 229 -24.56 42.93 -35.27
N PRO A 230 -23.55 43.79 -35.49
CA PRO A 230 -23.42 44.53 -36.75
C PRO A 230 -22.96 43.59 -37.88
N PRO A 231 -23.38 43.82 -39.14
CA PRO A 231 -22.97 42.99 -40.28
C PRO A 231 -21.48 43.19 -40.61
N PRO A 232 -20.82 42.16 -41.19
CA PRO A 232 -19.41 42.23 -41.54
C PRO A 232 -19.16 43.17 -42.73
N PRO A 233 -17.99 43.84 -42.77
CA PRO A 233 -17.65 44.76 -43.84
C PRO A 233 -17.29 44.01 -45.14
N TYR A 234 -17.68 44.62 -46.27
CA TYR A 234 -17.16 44.33 -47.61
C TYR A 234 -15.89 45.14 -47.86
#